data_AF-A0A7C5JMH6-F1
#
_entry.id   AF-A0A7C5JMH6-F1
#
_cell.length_a   1.000
_cell.length_b   1.000
_cell.length_c   1.000
_cell.angle_alpha   90.00
_cell.angle_beta   90.00
_cell.angle_gamma   90.00
#
_symmetry.space_group_name_H-M   'P 1'
#
loop_
_entity.id
_entity.type
_entity.pdbx_description
1 polymer ?
#
loop_
_entity_poly.entity_id
_entity_poly.type
_entity_poly.pdbx_seq_one_letter_code
_entity_poly.pdbx_strand_id
1 'polypeptide(L)'
;DKPDVRFVLHYDLPASMEEYYQEAGRAGRDGQVSDAVIIYNSKDLNQLRINSLEYFPTLESIKVVYNSLLRYFDIANMESGKSFEFDIHRFLKHSGLASRLVFNSLSELERFGYISFNYSTRYAYSHLKINMSDEDLREMKKENSIDFKVLSSAIHLYEDLFSINSPIDEKMIARSCGLDIDVVKQSLIRLNAERKVIYKPDFSNIFIVFNKTDELNINIGELKYRKDKLEKNIKSVEKYLNQNKCRQFFILEYFDEKLKKSCGICDNCYNRINSKYSDKEFSDFYKKIINFEFNKSTGLEELAFSGFYMDRKKNKSMLKKMIQSGDLKIEGDKIKKANG
;
A
#
# COMPACT_ATOMS: atom_id res chain seq x y z
N ASP A 1 -2.08 4.84 17.30
CA ASP A 1 -3.28 4.15 16.80
C ASP A 1 -4.51 5.02 16.97
N LYS A 2 -5.26 5.25 15.88
CA LYS A 2 -6.55 5.97 15.89
C LYS A 2 -7.69 4.93 15.92
N PRO A 3 -8.56 4.91 16.93
CA PRO A 3 -9.59 3.87 17.07
C PRO A 3 -10.78 4.03 16.10
N ASP A 4 -10.93 5.21 15.52
CA ASP A 4 -12.06 5.68 14.72
C ASP A 4 -11.84 5.58 13.20
N VAL A 5 -10.85 4.83 12.74
CA VAL A 5 -10.62 4.62 11.30
C VAL A 5 -11.83 3.87 10.69
N ARG A 6 -12.48 4.51 9.70
CA ARG A 6 -13.66 3.97 9.01
C ARG A 6 -13.35 3.28 7.69
N PHE A 7 -12.21 3.59 7.10
CA PHE A 7 -11.89 3.15 5.76
C PHE A 7 -10.41 2.83 5.63
N VAL A 8 -10.12 1.66 5.06
CA VAL A 8 -8.76 1.26 4.66
C VAL A 8 -8.81 0.84 3.20
N LEU A 9 -7.98 1.47 2.38
CA LEU A 9 -7.86 1.18 0.95
C LEU A 9 -6.47 0.63 0.65
N HIS A 10 -6.43 -0.55 0.06
CA HIS A 10 -5.23 -1.13 -0.52
C HIS A 10 -5.27 -0.86 -2.02
N TYR A 11 -4.40 0.06 -2.46
CA TYR A 11 -4.20 0.37 -3.87
C TYR A 11 -3.18 -0.58 -4.54
N ASP A 12 -2.37 -1.26 -3.72
CA ASP A 12 -1.49 -2.34 -4.13
C ASP A 12 -1.92 -3.65 -3.48
N LEU A 13 -1.59 -4.77 -4.13
CA LEU A 13 -1.89 -6.08 -3.56
C LEU A 13 -0.98 -6.39 -2.36
N PRO A 14 -1.54 -6.84 -1.24
CA PRO A 14 -0.76 -7.26 -0.08
C PRO A 14 0.10 -8.48 -0.44
N ALA A 15 1.31 -8.57 0.14
CA ALA A 15 2.23 -9.68 -0.14
C ALA A 15 1.81 -10.99 0.55
N SER A 16 0.95 -10.91 1.57
CA SER A 16 0.36 -12.05 2.25
C SER A 16 -0.98 -11.73 2.91
N MET A 17 -1.70 -12.77 3.35
CA MET A 17 -2.96 -12.59 4.08
C MET A 17 -2.73 -12.00 5.48
N GLU A 18 -1.57 -12.23 6.10
CA GLU A 18 -1.18 -11.63 7.37
C GLU A 18 -1.01 -10.12 7.27
N GLU A 19 -0.32 -9.64 6.23
CA GLU A 19 -0.15 -8.21 5.98
C GLU A 19 -1.51 -7.55 5.79
N TYR A 20 -2.35 -8.11 4.91
CA TYR A 20 -3.70 -7.63 4.70
C TYR A 20 -4.53 -7.60 5.99
N TYR A 21 -4.46 -8.66 6.80
CA TYR A 21 -5.22 -8.74 8.04
C TYR A 21 -4.79 -7.68 9.06
N GLN A 22 -3.48 -7.42 9.18
CA GLN A 22 -2.95 -6.36 10.05
C GLN A 22 -3.37 -4.97 9.58
N GLU A 23 -3.32 -4.71 8.28
CA GLU A 23 -3.67 -3.42 7.68
C GLU A 23 -5.18 -3.15 7.75
N ALA A 24 -6.00 -4.11 7.33
CA ALA A 24 -7.46 -4.03 7.42
C ALA A 24 -7.95 -3.93 8.87
N GLY A 25 -7.29 -4.61 9.82
CA GLY A 25 -7.58 -4.57 11.25
C GLY A 25 -7.33 -3.22 11.94
N ARG A 26 -6.82 -2.21 11.21
CA ARG A 26 -6.76 -0.82 11.69
C ARG A 26 -8.14 -0.15 11.70
N ALA A 27 -9.07 -0.62 10.87
CA ALA A 27 -10.42 -0.07 10.77
C ALA A 27 -11.36 -0.61 11.86
N GLY A 28 -12.32 0.20 12.31
CA GLY A 28 -13.45 -0.25 13.12
C GLY A 28 -13.10 -0.75 14.53
N ARG A 29 -12.02 -0.26 15.16
CA ARG A 29 -11.59 -0.71 16.50
C ARG A 29 -12.54 -0.30 17.63
N ASP A 30 -13.37 0.71 17.39
CA ASP A 30 -14.47 1.13 18.25
C ASP A 30 -15.74 0.28 18.10
N GLY A 31 -15.71 -0.78 17.30
CA GLY A 31 -16.82 -1.69 17.07
C GLY A 31 -17.88 -1.16 16.10
N GLN A 32 -17.67 0.04 15.53
CA GLN A 32 -18.54 0.58 14.49
C GLN A 32 -18.19 -0.05 13.12
N VAL A 33 -19.16 -0.02 12.21
CA VAL A 33 -18.97 -0.52 10.85
C VAL A 33 -17.86 0.26 10.16
N SER A 34 -16.99 -0.47 9.46
CA SER A 34 -15.89 0.07 8.68
C SER A 34 -15.68 -0.78 7.43
N ASP A 35 -15.03 -0.17 6.44
CA ASP A 35 -14.76 -0.79 5.15
C ASP A 35 -13.27 -0.98 4.92
N ALA A 36 -12.91 -2.19 4.49
CA ALA A 36 -11.58 -2.51 3.99
C ALA A 36 -11.71 -2.95 2.53
N VAL A 37 -11.07 -2.21 1.63
CA VAL A 37 -11.18 -2.41 0.19
C VAL A 37 -9.81 -2.70 -0.40
N ILE A 38 -9.76 -3.70 -1.27
CA ILE A 38 -8.62 -3.94 -2.17
C ILE A 38 -9.09 -3.61 -3.58
N ILE A 39 -8.38 -2.70 -4.25
CA ILE A 39 -8.58 -2.44 -5.68
C ILE A 39 -7.46 -3.16 -6.42
N TYR A 40 -7.82 -4.00 -7.39
CA TYR A 40 -6.85 -4.70 -8.21
C TYR A 40 -7.41 -5.00 -9.61
N ASN A 41 -6.51 -5.22 -10.54
CA ASN A 41 -6.78 -5.76 -11.86
C ASN A 41 -5.94 -7.04 -12.09
N SER A 42 -6.17 -7.72 -13.22
CA SER A 42 -5.45 -8.95 -13.58
C SER A 42 -3.95 -8.75 -13.80
N LYS A 43 -3.52 -7.56 -14.22
CA LYS A 43 -2.09 -7.22 -14.37
C LYS A 43 -1.41 -7.10 -13.01
N ASP A 44 -2.07 -6.54 -12.01
CA ASP A 44 -1.49 -6.37 -10.66
C ASP A 44 -1.17 -7.74 -10.03
N LEU A 45 -2.06 -8.72 -10.21
CA LEU A 45 -1.86 -10.07 -9.70
C LEU A 45 -0.72 -10.81 -10.42
N ASN A 46 -0.61 -10.63 -11.74
CA ASN A 46 0.54 -11.12 -12.50
C ASN A 46 1.83 -10.41 -12.07
N GLN A 47 1.79 -9.09 -11.88
CA GLN A 47 2.95 -8.33 -11.45
C GLN A 47 3.44 -8.76 -10.07
N LEU A 48 2.52 -9.02 -9.13
CA LEU A 48 2.84 -9.59 -7.81
C LEU A 48 3.57 -10.94 -7.95
N ARG A 49 3.05 -11.85 -8.79
CA ARG A 49 3.69 -13.15 -9.07
C ARG A 49 5.08 -13.00 -9.66
N ILE A 50 5.24 -12.19 -10.71
CA ILE A 50 6.52 -11.97 -11.38
C ILE A 50 7.52 -11.34 -10.39
N ASN A 51 7.12 -10.25 -9.72
CA ASN A 51 7.93 -9.54 -8.73
C ASN A 51 8.47 -10.45 -7.62
N SER A 52 7.66 -11.41 -7.20
CA SER A 52 7.94 -12.20 -6.00
C SER A 52 8.57 -13.56 -6.31
N LEU A 53 8.04 -14.28 -7.30
CA LEU A 53 8.40 -15.68 -7.57
C LEU A 53 9.37 -15.83 -8.73
N GLU A 54 9.16 -15.08 -9.82
CA GLU A 54 10.03 -15.14 -10.99
C GLU A 54 11.38 -14.49 -10.70
N TYR A 55 11.37 -13.36 -9.99
CA TYR A 55 12.59 -12.70 -9.57
C TYR A 55 13.14 -13.16 -8.21
N PHE A 56 12.60 -14.24 -7.64
CA PHE A 56 13.22 -14.84 -6.46
C PHE A 56 14.63 -15.35 -6.85
N PRO A 57 15.70 -14.89 -6.20
CA PRO A 57 17.05 -15.15 -6.68
C PRO A 57 17.45 -16.61 -6.40
N THR A 58 18.10 -17.26 -7.38
CA THR A 58 18.69 -18.59 -7.16
C THR A 58 19.98 -18.48 -6.35
N LEU A 59 20.46 -19.60 -5.79
CA LEU A 59 21.74 -19.62 -5.08
C LEU A 59 22.89 -19.12 -5.96
N GLU A 60 22.91 -19.54 -7.24
CA GLU A 60 23.91 -19.11 -8.22
C GLU A 60 23.84 -17.59 -8.44
N SER A 61 22.63 -17.05 -8.54
CA SER A 61 22.43 -15.62 -8.74
C SER A 61 22.88 -14.82 -7.52
N ILE A 62 22.60 -15.30 -6.31
CA ILE A 62 23.08 -14.68 -5.07
C ILE A 62 24.62 -14.75 -5.01
N LYS A 63 25.23 -15.89 -5.37
CA LYS A 63 26.69 -16.05 -5.47
C LYS A 63 27.31 -15.04 -6.45
N VAL A 64 26.70 -14.87 -7.63
CA VAL A 64 27.18 -13.90 -8.63
C VAL A 64 27.14 -12.47 -8.10
N VAL A 65 26.05 -12.08 -7.43
CA VAL A 65 25.91 -10.74 -6.83
C VAL A 65 26.92 -10.55 -5.70
N TYR A 66 27.04 -11.51 -4.78
CA TYR A 66 27.98 -11.46 -3.66
C TYR A 66 29.43 -11.33 -4.14
N ASN A 67 29.86 -12.18 -5.08
CA ASN A 67 31.21 -12.09 -5.63
C ASN A 67 31.45 -10.77 -6.39
N SER A 68 30.42 -10.22 -7.03
CA SER A 68 30.51 -8.91 -7.67
C SER A 68 30.66 -7.79 -6.66
N LEU A 69 29.97 -7.87 -5.51
CA LEU A 69 30.13 -6.93 -4.40
C LEU A 69 31.54 -7.00 -3.82
N LEU A 70 32.06 -8.21 -3.55
CA LEU A 70 33.43 -8.40 -3.04
C LEU A 70 34.47 -7.77 -3.98
N ARG A 71 34.31 -7.93 -5.30
CA ARG A 71 35.18 -7.30 -6.30
C ARG A 71 35.00 -5.79 -6.38
N TYR A 72 33.77 -5.30 -6.29
CA TYR A 72 33.47 -3.87 -6.39
C TYR A 72 34.09 -3.06 -5.23
N PHE A 73 34.08 -3.63 -4.03
CA PHE A 73 34.64 -3.02 -2.83
C PHE A 73 36.11 -3.38 -2.57
N ASP A 74 36.72 -4.24 -3.38
CA ASP A 74 38.09 -4.76 -3.18
C ASP A 74 38.33 -5.29 -1.74
N ILE A 75 37.39 -6.10 -1.25
CA ILE A 75 37.35 -6.53 0.17
C ILE A 75 38.51 -7.43 0.57
N ALA A 76 39.25 -7.98 -0.41
CA ALA A 76 40.47 -8.75 -0.14
C ALA A 76 41.50 -8.00 0.72
N ASN A 77 41.41 -6.66 0.79
CA ASN A 77 42.29 -5.78 1.56
C ASN A 77 41.59 -5.02 2.70
N MET A 78 40.35 -5.34 3.06
CA MET A 78 39.54 -4.55 3.99
C MET A 78 39.10 -5.33 5.24
N GLU A 79 39.07 -4.64 6.38
CA GLU A 79 38.57 -5.19 7.65
C GLU A 79 37.05 -5.40 7.61
N SER A 80 36.60 -6.62 7.95
CA SER A 80 35.18 -6.95 8.15
C SER A 80 34.53 -6.06 9.22
N GLY A 81 33.24 -5.75 9.06
CA GLY A 81 32.48 -4.92 9.99
C GLY A 81 32.58 -3.41 9.78
N LYS A 82 33.35 -2.94 8.80
CA LYS A 82 33.32 -1.52 8.38
C LYS A 82 32.14 -1.24 7.45
N SER A 83 31.62 -0.03 7.58
CA SER A 83 30.57 0.52 6.72
C SER A 83 31.19 1.16 5.49
N PHE A 84 30.72 0.79 4.31
CA PHE A 84 31.18 1.30 3.02
C PHE A 84 30.06 2.03 2.30
N GLU A 85 30.36 3.19 1.75
CA GLU A 85 29.45 3.89 0.85
C GLU A 85 29.28 3.08 -0.45
N PHE A 86 28.04 2.79 -0.80
CA PHE A 86 27.63 1.92 -1.90
C PHE A 86 26.86 2.72 -2.94
N ASP A 87 27.58 3.18 -3.95
CA ASP A 87 26.95 3.70 -5.16
C ASP A 87 26.38 2.53 -5.98
N ILE A 88 25.09 2.27 -5.77
CA ILE A 88 24.38 1.18 -6.44
C ILE A 88 24.26 1.40 -7.95
N HIS A 89 24.17 2.66 -8.41
CA HIS A 89 24.09 2.96 -9.85
C HIS A 89 25.41 2.60 -10.54
N ARG A 90 26.52 3.00 -9.93
CA ARG A 90 27.86 2.63 -10.39
C ARG A 90 28.07 1.12 -10.33
N PHE A 91 27.61 0.44 -9.28
CA PHE A 91 27.68 -1.01 -9.19
C PHE A 91 26.89 -1.73 -10.29
N LEU A 92 25.66 -1.30 -10.56
CA LEU A 92 24.83 -1.87 -11.62
C LEU A 92 25.48 -1.72 -12.99
N LYS A 93 26.08 -0.55 -13.26
CA LYS A 93 26.80 -0.30 -14.51
C LYS A 93 28.05 -1.17 -14.66
N HIS A 94 28.85 -1.34 -13.60
CA HIS A 94 30.07 -2.17 -13.66
C HIS A 94 29.78 -3.67 -13.69
N SER A 95 28.77 -4.13 -12.95
CA SER A 95 28.42 -5.54 -12.88
C SER A 95 27.62 -6.03 -14.08
N GLY A 96 26.91 -5.13 -14.79
CA GLY A 96 26.00 -5.48 -15.87
C GLY A 96 24.77 -6.27 -15.42
N LEU A 97 24.54 -6.39 -14.11
CA LEU A 97 23.45 -7.15 -13.53
C LEU A 97 22.16 -6.33 -13.52
N ALA A 98 21.03 -7.02 -13.72
CA ALA A 98 19.72 -6.38 -13.64
C ALA A 98 19.47 -5.85 -12.21
N SER A 99 18.98 -4.61 -12.12
CA SER A 99 18.71 -3.93 -10.84
C SER A 99 17.88 -4.77 -9.87
N ARG A 100 16.80 -5.40 -10.36
CA ARG A 100 15.93 -6.23 -9.53
C ARG A 100 16.63 -7.48 -8.99
N LEU A 101 17.50 -8.11 -9.78
CA LEU A 101 18.29 -9.25 -9.31
C LEU A 101 19.21 -8.83 -8.16
N VAL A 102 19.92 -7.71 -8.32
CA VAL A 102 20.80 -7.17 -7.29
C VAL A 102 20.05 -6.91 -5.99
N PHE A 103 18.91 -6.21 -6.05
CA PHE A 103 18.13 -5.89 -4.84
C PHE A 103 17.59 -7.14 -4.12
N ASN A 104 17.08 -8.11 -4.88
CA ASN A 104 16.56 -9.34 -4.30
C ASN A 104 17.69 -10.19 -3.69
N SER A 105 18.86 -10.25 -4.33
CA SER A 105 20.03 -10.93 -3.78
C SER A 105 20.59 -10.21 -2.54
N LEU A 106 20.66 -8.87 -2.53
CA LEU A 106 21.06 -8.10 -1.34
C LEU A 106 20.14 -8.39 -0.15
N SER A 107 18.83 -8.44 -0.38
CA SER A 107 17.84 -8.78 0.66
C SER A 107 18.03 -10.17 1.24
N GLU A 108 18.41 -11.16 0.44
CA GLU A 108 18.70 -12.52 0.95
C GLU A 108 20.08 -12.57 1.62
N LEU A 109 21.10 -11.90 1.08
CA LEU A 109 22.42 -11.79 1.73
C LEU A 109 22.32 -11.16 3.12
N GLU A 110 21.49 -10.12 3.27
CA GLU A 110 21.23 -9.49 4.57
C GLU A 110 20.54 -10.45 5.54
N ARG A 111 19.52 -11.19 5.08
CA ARG A 111 18.84 -12.19 5.92
C ARG A 111 19.73 -13.33 6.38
N PHE A 112 20.61 -13.82 5.51
CA PHE A 112 21.61 -14.82 5.88
C PHE A 112 22.79 -14.20 6.69
N GLY A 113 22.74 -12.89 6.94
CA GLY A 113 23.68 -12.17 7.79
C GLY A 113 25.06 -11.98 7.16
N TYR A 114 25.17 -12.03 5.84
CA TYR A 114 26.43 -11.75 5.13
C TYR A 114 26.71 -10.26 5.04
N ILE A 115 25.65 -9.48 4.85
CA ILE A 115 25.73 -8.03 4.77
C ILE A 115 24.69 -7.40 5.71
N SER A 116 24.86 -6.12 5.98
CA SER A 116 23.80 -5.24 6.46
C SER A 116 23.76 -4.06 5.51
N PHE A 117 22.60 -3.61 5.05
CA PHE A 117 22.54 -2.48 4.12
C PHE A 117 21.31 -1.60 4.38
N ASN A 118 21.51 -0.29 4.47
CA ASN A 118 20.44 0.68 4.75
C ASN A 118 19.67 1.06 3.48
N TYR A 119 19.18 0.10 2.70
CA TYR A 119 18.32 0.43 1.56
C TYR A 119 16.86 0.49 1.99
N SER A 120 16.39 1.70 2.31
CA SER A 120 14.95 1.94 2.48
C SER A 120 14.30 1.98 1.09
N THR A 121 13.77 0.85 0.64
CA THR A 121 12.93 0.76 -0.58
C THR A 121 11.67 1.63 -0.51
N ARG A 122 11.34 2.22 0.65
CA ARG A 122 10.08 2.92 0.88
C ARG A 122 10.20 4.42 1.13
N TYR A 123 11.35 5.00 1.49
CA TYR A 123 11.42 6.41 1.91
C TYR A 123 12.80 7.07 1.73
N ALA A 124 13.47 6.84 0.60
CA ALA A 124 14.61 7.66 0.21
C ALA A 124 14.08 8.82 -0.66
N TYR A 125 13.63 9.88 0.02
CA TYR A 125 13.14 11.09 -0.66
C TYR A 125 14.24 12.14 -0.62
N SER A 126 14.45 12.81 -1.75
CA SER A 126 15.19 14.05 -1.76
C SER A 126 14.47 15.04 -0.87
N HIS A 127 15.19 15.95 -0.23
CA HIS A 127 14.57 16.99 0.58
C HIS A 127 14.73 18.34 -0.08
N LEU A 128 13.70 19.15 0.03
CA LEU A 128 13.67 20.52 -0.48
C LEU A 128 13.13 21.45 0.59
N LYS A 129 13.85 22.55 0.82
CA LYS A 129 13.33 23.75 1.47
C LYS A 129 13.53 24.94 0.56
N ILE A 130 12.51 25.77 0.41
CA ILE A 130 12.61 27.04 -0.31
C ILE A 130 13.20 28.09 0.63
N ASN A 131 14.26 28.75 0.19
CA ASN A 131 15.00 29.76 0.96
C ASN A 131 15.02 31.10 0.21
N MET A 132 13.92 31.40 -0.47
CA MET A 132 13.75 32.64 -1.24
C MET A 132 12.50 33.39 -0.79
N SER A 133 12.47 34.67 -1.07
CA SER A 133 11.32 35.52 -0.75
C SER A 133 10.19 35.36 -1.77
N ASP A 134 8.99 35.79 -1.40
CA ASP A 134 7.85 35.90 -2.33
C ASP A 134 8.15 36.86 -3.50
N GLU A 135 9.05 37.82 -3.30
CA GLU A 135 9.46 38.77 -4.34
C GLU A 135 10.33 38.08 -5.40
N ASP A 136 11.30 37.26 -4.98
CA ASP A 136 12.15 36.46 -5.88
C ASP A 136 11.31 35.50 -6.74
N LEU A 137 10.31 34.86 -6.14
CA LEU A 137 9.39 33.97 -6.85
C LEU A 137 8.55 34.71 -7.90
N ARG A 138 8.13 35.94 -7.62
CA ARG A 138 7.38 36.78 -8.58
C ARG A 138 8.26 37.22 -9.74
N GLU A 139 9.53 37.51 -9.49
CA GLU A 139 10.48 37.86 -10.54
C GLU A 139 10.72 36.67 -11.48
N MET A 140 11.00 35.49 -10.92
CA MET A 140 11.15 34.26 -11.70
C MET A 140 9.90 33.89 -12.51
N LYS A 141 8.71 34.20 -11.97
CA LYS A 141 7.45 34.01 -12.69
C LYS A 141 7.38 34.85 -13.97
N LYS A 142 7.91 36.08 -13.96
CA LYS A 142 7.92 36.97 -15.13
C LYS A 142 8.84 36.44 -16.24
N GLU A 143 9.95 35.83 -15.84
CA GLU A 143 10.93 35.22 -16.77
C GLU A 143 10.43 33.91 -17.39
N ASN A 144 9.35 33.32 -16.85
CA ASN A 144 8.78 32.03 -17.27
C ASN A 144 9.84 30.91 -17.36
N SER A 145 10.79 30.93 -16.41
CA SER A 145 11.93 30.03 -16.41
C SER A 145 11.51 28.59 -16.10
N ILE A 146 12.33 27.62 -16.53
CA ILE A 146 12.18 26.22 -16.13
C ILE A 146 12.19 26.08 -14.61
N ASP A 147 13.03 26.87 -13.94
CA ASP A 147 13.15 26.89 -12.48
C ASP A 147 11.85 27.32 -11.79
N PHE A 148 11.15 28.33 -12.31
CA PHE A 148 9.83 28.71 -11.81
C PHE A 148 8.82 27.57 -11.99
N LYS A 149 8.81 26.89 -13.14
CA LYS A 149 7.91 25.76 -13.38
C LYS A 149 8.16 24.62 -12.37
N VAL A 150 9.43 24.27 -12.14
CA VAL A 150 9.82 23.25 -11.16
C VAL A 150 9.38 23.64 -9.74
N LEU A 151 9.67 24.86 -9.31
CA LEU A 151 9.29 25.33 -7.97
C LEU A 151 7.78 25.45 -7.79
N SER A 152 7.06 25.99 -8.76
CA SER A 152 5.60 26.11 -8.70
C SER A 152 4.91 24.74 -8.62
N SER A 153 5.38 23.74 -9.38
CA SER A 153 4.93 22.37 -9.25
C SER A 153 5.28 21.76 -7.89
N ALA A 154 6.49 21.98 -7.37
CA ALA A 154 6.85 21.51 -6.04
C ALA A 154 5.96 22.13 -4.94
N ILE A 155 5.70 23.44 -5.00
CA ILE A 155 4.82 24.15 -4.06
C ILE A 155 3.39 23.62 -4.10
N HIS A 156 2.87 23.27 -5.28
CA HIS A 156 1.52 22.68 -5.39
C HIS A 156 1.43 21.23 -4.88
N LEU A 157 2.54 20.49 -4.89
CA LEU A 157 2.58 19.08 -4.52
C LEU A 157 2.92 18.83 -3.06
N TYR A 158 3.73 19.71 -2.46
CA TYR A 158 4.29 19.50 -1.12
C TYR A 158 3.99 20.71 -0.23
N GLU A 159 3.44 20.43 0.95
CA GLU A 159 3.15 21.44 1.97
C GLU A 159 4.44 21.87 2.70
N ASP A 160 4.38 23.07 3.30
CA ASP A 160 5.41 23.62 4.20
C ASP A 160 6.84 23.79 3.65
N LEU A 161 7.04 23.77 2.33
CA LEU A 161 8.37 23.92 1.71
C LEU A 161 9.13 25.19 2.12
N PHE A 162 8.45 26.26 2.54
CA PHE A 162 9.09 27.49 3.00
C PHE A 162 9.54 27.41 4.47
N SER A 163 8.87 26.59 5.27
CA SER A 163 9.05 26.51 6.72
C SER A 163 10.12 25.48 7.07
N ILE A 164 10.03 24.30 6.48
CA ILE A 164 10.83 23.13 6.85
C ILE A 164 11.49 22.49 5.63
N ASN A 165 12.41 21.55 5.88
CA ASN A 165 13.01 20.73 4.85
C ASN A 165 12.10 19.52 4.61
N SER A 166 11.24 19.61 3.60
CA SER A 166 10.22 18.59 3.33
C SER A 166 10.75 17.52 2.36
N PRO A 167 10.36 16.25 2.54
CA PRO A 167 10.66 15.20 1.58
C PRO A 167 9.89 15.44 0.27
N ILE A 168 10.55 15.20 -0.87
CA ILE A 168 10.03 15.37 -2.21
C ILE A 168 10.39 14.16 -3.09
N ASP A 169 9.58 13.93 -4.13
CA ASP A 169 9.83 12.96 -5.20
C ASP A 169 9.97 13.71 -6.53
N GLU A 170 11.19 13.77 -7.07
CA GLU A 170 11.45 14.48 -8.33
C GLU A 170 10.67 13.88 -9.50
N LYS A 171 10.30 12.60 -9.47
CA LYS A 171 9.45 12.00 -10.51
C LYS A 171 8.04 12.58 -10.46
N MET A 172 7.50 12.84 -9.27
CA MET A 172 6.19 13.49 -9.14
C MET A 172 6.25 14.95 -9.60
N ILE A 173 7.30 15.68 -9.24
CA ILE A 173 7.50 17.06 -9.72
C ILE A 173 7.62 17.08 -11.25
N ALA A 174 8.46 16.21 -11.83
CA ALA A 174 8.65 16.07 -13.27
C ALA A 174 7.34 15.80 -14.02
N ARG A 175 6.51 14.89 -13.50
CA ARG A 175 5.16 14.61 -14.05
C ARG A 175 4.23 15.82 -13.97
N SER A 176 4.26 16.57 -12.86
CA SER A 176 3.41 17.74 -12.66
C SER A 176 3.76 18.90 -13.59
N CYS A 177 5.06 19.15 -13.83
CA CYS A 177 5.51 20.23 -14.72
C CYS A 177 5.70 19.80 -16.19
N GLY A 178 5.55 18.50 -16.49
CA GLY A 178 5.73 17.95 -17.84
C GLY A 178 7.17 17.98 -18.34
N LEU A 179 8.15 17.86 -17.43
CA LEU A 179 9.58 17.87 -17.75
C LEU A 179 10.22 16.49 -17.55
N ASP A 180 11.39 16.30 -18.13
CA ASP A 180 12.23 15.13 -17.83
C ASP A 180 12.80 15.21 -16.41
N ILE A 181 12.96 14.06 -15.75
CA ILE A 181 13.48 13.98 -14.38
C ILE A 181 14.88 14.59 -14.26
N ASP A 182 15.74 14.42 -15.25
CA ASP A 182 17.10 14.97 -15.23
C ASP A 182 17.06 16.50 -15.32
N VAL A 183 16.10 17.07 -16.06
CA VAL A 183 15.89 18.52 -16.13
C VAL A 183 15.45 19.07 -14.78
N VAL A 184 14.53 18.39 -14.08
CA VAL A 184 14.11 18.77 -12.72
C VAL A 184 15.28 18.73 -11.75
N LYS A 185 16.08 17.66 -11.76
CA LYS A 185 17.26 17.54 -10.90
C LYS A 185 18.28 18.65 -11.16
N GLN A 186 18.60 18.93 -12.42
CA GLN A 186 19.53 20.01 -12.78
C GLN A 186 19.01 21.39 -12.36
N SER A 187 17.71 21.64 -12.48
CA SER A 187 17.06 22.86 -11.98
C SER A 187 17.24 23.02 -10.47
N LEU A 188 16.92 21.98 -9.68
CA LEU A 188 17.06 22.03 -8.22
C LEU A 188 18.52 22.17 -7.78
N ILE A 189 19.47 21.51 -8.47
CA ILE A 189 20.91 21.67 -8.23
C ILE A 189 21.36 23.12 -8.48
N ARG A 190 20.93 23.72 -9.60
CA ARG A 190 21.24 25.12 -9.93
C ARG A 190 20.67 26.08 -8.89
N LEU A 191 19.39 25.94 -8.54
CA LEU A 191 18.73 26.77 -7.54
C LEU A 191 19.39 26.66 -6.15
N ASN A 192 19.91 25.48 -5.81
CA ASN A 192 20.66 25.26 -4.58
C ASN A 192 22.04 25.93 -4.60
N ALA A 193 22.74 25.87 -5.75
CA ALA A 193 23.99 26.60 -5.94
C ALA A 193 23.80 28.13 -5.82
N GLU A 194 22.65 28.63 -6.28
CA GLU A 194 22.21 30.03 -6.15
C GLU A 194 21.66 30.37 -4.75
N ARG A 195 21.61 29.40 -3.82
CA ARG A 195 21.06 29.54 -2.45
C ARG A 195 19.58 29.94 -2.38
N LYS A 196 18.84 29.84 -3.49
CA LYS A 196 17.38 30.09 -3.57
C LYS A 196 16.58 28.96 -2.92
N VAL A 197 17.15 27.75 -2.90
CA VAL A 197 16.62 26.60 -2.17
C VAL A 197 17.73 25.92 -1.39
N ILE A 198 17.33 25.12 -0.41
CA ILE A 198 18.16 24.07 0.19
C ILE A 198 17.63 22.77 -0.40
N TYR A 199 18.31 22.27 -1.42
CA TYR A 199 18.01 20.98 -2.03
C TYR A 199 19.06 19.97 -1.58
N LYS A 200 18.60 18.94 -0.89
CA LYS A 200 19.38 17.75 -0.58
C LYS A 200 18.85 16.65 -1.48
N PRO A 201 19.45 16.42 -2.66
CA PRO A 201 19.09 15.24 -3.43
C PRO A 201 19.22 14.00 -2.55
N ASP A 202 18.39 13.01 -2.83
CA ASP A 202 18.49 11.69 -2.25
C ASP A 202 19.82 11.08 -2.70
N PHE A 203 20.83 11.38 -1.89
CA PHE A 203 21.93 10.50 -1.65
C PHE A 203 21.57 9.79 -0.35
N SER A 204 20.60 8.88 -0.37
CA SER A 204 20.72 7.76 0.54
C SER A 204 22.08 7.16 0.19
N ASN A 205 23.12 7.57 0.90
CA ASN A 205 24.40 6.89 0.88
C ASN A 205 24.01 5.52 1.39
N ILE A 206 23.81 4.61 0.44
CA ILE A 206 23.57 3.23 0.77
C ILE A 206 24.88 2.83 1.40
N PHE A 207 24.87 2.59 2.68
CA PHE A 207 25.97 2.01 3.39
C PHE A 207 25.75 0.51 3.40
N ILE A 208 26.78 -0.21 2.99
CA ILE A 208 26.83 -1.66 3.13
C ILE A 208 27.92 -2.01 4.13
N VAL A 209 27.57 -2.88 5.07
CA VAL A 209 28.50 -3.50 6.00
C VAL A 209 28.62 -4.95 5.60
N PHE A 210 29.85 -5.44 5.41
CA PHE A 210 30.09 -6.87 5.24
C PHE A 210 30.29 -7.47 6.63
N ASN A 211 29.29 -8.21 7.09
CA ASN A 211 29.34 -8.92 8.38
C ASN A 211 30.20 -10.18 8.26
N LYS A 212 30.24 -10.75 7.04
CA LYS A 212 30.98 -11.94 6.66
C LYS A 212 31.63 -11.71 5.30
N THR A 213 32.86 -12.19 5.13
CA THR A 213 33.66 -12.06 3.90
C THR A 213 34.20 -13.40 3.43
N ASP A 214 33.83 -14.49 4.10
CA ASP A 214 34.15 -15.87 3.74
C ASP A 214 33.28 -16.36 2.56
N GLU A 215 33.55 -17.59 2.13
CA GLU A 215 32.81 -18.21 1.04
C GLU A 215 31.31 -18.29 1.37
N LEU A 216 30.48 -17.95 0.39
CA LEU A 216 29.03 -17.90 0.56
C LEU A 216 28.44 -19.29 0.79
N ASN A 217 28.18 -19.62 2.05
CA ASN A 217 27.48 -20.81 2.51
C ASN A 217 26.05 -20.48 2.93
N ILE A 218 25.12 -20.54 1.97
CA ILE A 218 23.68 -20.36 2.20
C ILE A 218 23.02 -21.73 2.30
N ASN A 219 22.18 -21.91 3.32
CA ASN A 219 21.38 -23.12 3.46
C ASN A 219 20.32 -23.20 2.33
N ILE A 220 20.53 -24.12 1.40
CA ILE A 220 19.64 -24.35 0.25
C ILE A 220 18.22 -24.73 0.70
N GLY A 221 18.11 -25.51 1.77
CA GLY A 221 16.82 -25.92 2.34
C GLY A 221 16.03 -24.73 2.85
N GLU A 222 16.70 -23.78 3.51
CA GLU A 222 16.07 -22.54 3.98
C GLU A 222 15.67 -21.62 2.82
N LEU A 223 16.54 -21.44 1.84
CA LEU A 223 16.24 -20.64 0.65
C LEU A 223 15.03 -21.21 -0.12
N LYS A 224 14.97 -22.54 -0.27
CA LYS A 224 13.82 -23.23 -0.88
C LYS A 224 12.55 -23.06 -0.04
N TYR A 225 12.63 -23.30 1.27
CA TYR A 225 11.50 -23.12 2.17
C TYR A 225 10.90 -21.70 2.08
N ARG A 226 11.76 -20.67 1.98
CA ARG A 226 11.32 -19.28 1.82
C ARG A 226 10.61 -19.04 0.50
N LYS A 227 11.13 -19.57 -0.61
CA LYS A 227 10.46 -19.52 -1.91
C LYS A 227 9.09 -20.19 -1.87
N ASP A 228 9.02 -21.39 -1.28
CA ASP A 228 7.78 -22.15 -1.13
C ASP A 228 6.76 -21.40 -0.25
N LYS A 229 7.22 -20.73 0.82
CA LYS A 229 6.36 -19.90 1.68
C LYS A 229 5.84 -18.68 0.92
N LEU A 230 6.68 -17.99 0.16
CA LEU A 230 6.28 -16.85 -0.66
C LEU A 230 5.22 -17.26 -1.70
N GLU A 231 5.40 -18.41 -2.33
CA GLU A 231 4.43 -18.95 -3.28
C GLU A 231 3.09 -19.27 -2.61
N LYS A 232 3.11 -19.87 -1.41
CA LYS A 232 1.89 -20.11 -0.62
C LYS A 232 1.17 -18.82 -0.24
N ASN A 233 1.91 -17.78 0.15
CA ASN A 233 1.34 -16.48 0.51
C ASN A 233 0.59 -15.85 -0.67
N ILE A 234 1.24 -15.79 -1.84
CA ILE A 234 0.65 -15.21 -3.06
C ILE A 234 -0.58 -16.00 -3.50
N LYS A 235 -0.50 -17.34 -3.49
CA LYS A 235 -1.65 -18.20 -3.79
C LYS A 235 -2.82 -17.96 -2.83
N SER A 236 -2.53 -17.67 -1.56
CA SER A 236 -3.57 -17.39 -0.57
C SER A 236 -4.25 -16.05 -0.82
N VAL A 237 -3.49 -15.01 -1.17
CA VAL A 237 -4.02 -13.70 -1.58
C VAL A 237 -4.86 -13.84 -2.86
N GLU A 238 -4.36 -14.52 -3.89
CA GLU A 238 -5.11 -14.75 -5.12
C GLU A 238 -6.41 -15.52 -4.85
N LYS A 239 -6.35 -16.57 -4.03
CA LYS A 239 -7.53 -17.34 -3.65
C LYS A 239 -8.51 -16.44 -2.90
N TYR A 240 -8.04 -15.62 -1.96
CA TYR A 240 -8.88 -14.66 -1.22
C TYR A 240 -9.63 -13.74 -2.16
N LEU A 241 -8.95 -13.16 -3.16
CA LEU A 241 -9.51 -12.21 -4.12
C LEU A 241 -10.55 -12.86 -5.05
N ASN A 242 -10.26 -14.04 -5.59
CA ASN A 242 -11.05 -14.67 -6.66
C ASN A 242 -12.19 -15.58 -6.16
N GLN A 243 -12.23 -15.95 -4.88
CA GLN A 243 -13.28 -16.81 -4.37
C GLN A 243 -14.60 -16.08 -4.11
N ASN A 244 -15.71 -16.82 -4.14
CA ASN A 244 -17.05 -16.29 -3.84
C ASN A 244 -17.54 -16.62 -2.41
N LYS A 245 -16.71 -17.20 -1.52
CA LYS A 245 -17.11 -17.44 -0.12
C LYS A 245 -17.03 -16.15 0.71
N CYS A 246 -17.62 -16.15 1.90
CA CYS A 246 -17.58 -15.01 2.81
C CYS A 246 -16.12 -14.61 3.06
N ARG A 247 -15.76 -13.34 2.83
CA ARG A 247 -14.38 -12.86 2.97
C ARG A 247 -13.84 -13.11 4.37
N GLN A 248 -14.60 -12.75 5.41
CA GLN A 248 -14.22 -12.99 6.80
C GLN A 248 -14.08 -14.47 7.13
N PHE A 249 -14.88 -15.34 6.50
CA PHE A 249 -14.79 -16.78 6.73
C PHE A 249 -13.44 -17.32 6.24
N PHE A 250 -13.00 -16.86 5.07
CA PHE A 250 -11.69 -17.23 4.53
C PHE A 250 -10.54 -16.75 5.40
N ILE A 251 -10.60 -15.51 5.89
CA ILE A 251 -9.56 -14.95 6.76
C ILE A 251 -9.43 -15.80 8.02
N LEU A 252 -10.55 -16.12 8.68
CA LEU A 252 -10.50 -16.96 9.88
C LEU A 252 -10.02 -18.38 9.56
N GLU A 253 -10.49 -19.00 8.47
CA GLU A 253 -10.05 -20.32 8.04
C GLU A 253 -8.52 -20.35 7.78
N TYR A 254 -7.96 -19.26 7.24
CA TYR A 254 -6.51 -19.10 7.03
C TYR A 254 -5.71 -19.10 8.34
N PHE A 255 -6.28 -18.56 9.43
CA PHE A 255 -5.68 -18.54 10.77
C PHE A 255 -6.14 -19.71 11.66
N ASP A 256 -6.63 -20.81 11.05
CA ASP A 256 -7.15 -21.99 11.74
C ASP A 256 -8.32 -21.70 12.72
N GLU A 257 -9.02 -20.59 12.52
CA GLU A 257 -10.20 -20.18 13.27
C GLU A 257 -11.49 -20.55 12.54
N LYS A 258 -12.59 -20.73 13.30
CA LYS A 258 -13.88 -21.18 12.75
C LYS A 258 -15.00 -20.17 12.99
N LEU A 259 -15.64 -19.75 11.90
CA LEU A 259 -16.91 -19.04 11.95
C LEU A 259 -18.09 -20.01 11.90
N LYS A 260 -19.02 -19.88 12.85
CA LYS A 260 -20.26 -20.67 12.87
C LYS A 260 -21.23 -20.30 11.74
N LYS A 261 -21.15 -19.06 11.22
CA LYS A 261 -22.04 -18.50 10.19
C LYS A 261 -21.27 -17.51 9.31
N SER A 262 -21.77 -17.22 8.11
CA SER A 262 -21.21 -16.15 7.27
C SER A 262 -21.38 -14.77 7.92
N CYS A 263 -20.47 -13.82 7.65
CA CYS A 263 -20.50 -12.48 8.27
C CYS A 263 -21.73 -11.65 7.89
N GLY A 264 -22.27 -11.86 6.68
CA GLY A 264 -23.45 -11.15 6.20
C GLY A 264 -23.20 -9.70 5.75
N ILE A 265 -21.98 -9.18 5.89
CA ILE A 265 -21.65 -7.77 5.62
C ILE A 265 -20.60 -7.56 4.53
N CYS A 266 -19.77 -8.56 4.20
CA CYS A 266 -18.80 -8.45 3.11
C CYS A 266 -19.47 -8.47 1.72
N ASP A 267 -18.74 -7.98 0.70
CA ASP A 267 -19.12 -7.98 -0.71
C ASP A 267 -19.67 -9.35 -1.20
N ASN A 268 -19.01 -10.46 -0.88
CA ASN A 268 -19.44 -11.80 -1.28
C ASN A 268 -20.70 -12.28 -0.54
N CYS A 269 -20.96 -11.79 0.67
CA CYS A 269 -22.22 -12.06 1.37
C CYS A 269 -23.33 -11.18 0.80
N TYR A 270 -23.01 -9.92 0.54
CA TYR A 270 -23.91 -8.94 -0.05
C TYR A 270 -24.40 -9.38 -1.44
N ASN A 271 -23.49 -9.77 -2.33
CA ASN A 271 -23.81 -10.24 -3.68
C ASN A 271 -24.70 -11.50 -3.65
N ARG A 272 -24.50 -12.40 -2.68
CA ARG A 272 -25.36 -13.58 -2.50
C ARG A 272 -26.75 -13.26 -1.97
N ILE A 273 -26.87 -12.23 -1.14
CA ILE A 273 -28.16 -11.74 -0.66
C ILE A 273 -28.90 -11.07 -1.82
N ASN A 274 -28.21 -10.24 -2.60
CA ASN A 274 -28.77 -9.55 -3.75
C ASN A 274 -29.11 -10.50 -4.90
N SER A 275 -28.32 -11.53 -5.17
CA SER A 275 -28.65 -12.52 -6.21
C SER A 275 -29.89 -13.35 -5.86
N LYS A 276 -30.35 -13.31 -4.60
CA LYS A 276 -31.49 -14.09 -4.10
C LYS A 276 -32.82 -13.35 -4.24
N TYR A 277 -32.80 -12.05 -4.53
CA TYR A 277 -33.99 -11.22 -4.66
C TYR A 277 -33.85 -10.35 -5.90
N SER A 278 -34.88 -10.31 -6.74
CA SER A 278 -34.85 -9.45 -7.93
C SER A 278 -34.74 -7.97 -7.54
N ASP A 279 -34.11 -7.15 -8.39
CA ASP A 279 -34.04 -5.70 -8.20
C ASP A 279 -35.44 -5.07 -8.00
N LYS A 280 -36.46 -5.68 -8.63
CA LYS A 280 -37.86 -5.33 -8.46
C LYS A 280 -38.35 -5.58 -7.02
N GLU A 281 -38.08 -6.75 -6.45
CA GLU A 281 -38.49 -7.07 -5.07
C GLU A 281 -37.82 -6.16 -4.03
N PHE A 282 -36.55 -5.80 -4.26
CA PHE A 282 -35.85 -4.84 -3.41
C PHE A 282 -36.39 -3.43 -3.58
N SER A 283 -36.63 -2.97 -4.82
CA SER A 283 -37.24 -1.66 -5.10
C SER A 283 -38.62 -1.52 -4.45
N ASP A 284 -39.45 -2.55 -4.55
CA ASP A 284 -40.78 -2.57 -3.94
C ASP A 284 -40.70 -2.54 -2.41
N PHE A 285 -39.74 -3.25 -1.81
CA PHE A 285 -39.49 -3.18 -0.37
C PHE A 285 -38.98 -1.81 0.06
N TYR A 286 -38.02 -1.25 -0.68
CA TYR A 286 -37.41 0.04 -0.41
C TYR A 286 -38.46 1.15 -0.41
N LYS A 287 -39.33 1.20 -1.43
CA LYS A 287 -40.45 2.15 -1.51
C LYS A 287 -41.38 2.03 -0.30
N LYS A 288 -41.69 0.80 0.13
CA LYS A 288 -42.53 0.55 1.30
C LYS A 288 -41.91 1.08 2.59
N ILE A 289 -40.60 0.88 2.80
CA ILE A 289 -39.89 1.35 4.00
C ILE A 289 -39.69 2.87 3.99
N ILE A 290 -39.34 3.47 2.85
CA ILE A 290 -39.20 4.92 2.73
C ILE A 290 -40.55 5.63 2.94
N ASN A 291 -41.67 5.03 2.53
CA ASN A 291 -43.00 5.59 2.76
C ASN A 291 -43.60 5.21 4.12
N PHE A 292 -42.93 4.36 4.91
CA PHE A 292 -43.38 4.03 6.25
C PHE A 292 -43.10 5.20 7.20
N GLU A 293 -44.12 5.61 7.96
CA GLU A 293 -43.96 6.60 9.03
C GLU A 293 -43.36 5.92 10.26
N PHE A 294 -42.13 6.29 10.58
CA PHE A 294 -41.45 5.81 11.78
C PHE A 294 -42.00 6.62 12.96
N ASN A 295 -42.67 5.96 13.89
CA ASN A 295 -42.97 6.58 15.18
C ASN A 295 -41.69 6.60 16.03
N LYS A 296 -41.64 7.48 17.05
CA LYS A 296 -40.47 7.61 17.97
C LYS A 296 -40.08 6.31 18.71
N SER A 297 -40.89 5.26 18.59
CA SER A 297 -40.71 3.94 19.22
C SER A 297 -40.38 2.79 18.26
N THR A 298 -40.29 3.02 16.94
CA THR A 298 -40.21 1.89 16.00
C THR A 298 -38.85 1.17 16.08
N GLY A 299 -38.88 -0.06 16.62
CA GLY A 299 -37.71 -0.92 16.75
C GLY A 299 -37.43 -1.78 15.51
N LEU A 300 -36.20 -2.29 15.39
CA LEU A 300 -35.78 -3.16 14.27
C LEU A 300 -36.56 -4.48 14.23
N GLU A 301 -36.93 -5.01 15.39
CA GLU A 301 -37.82 -6.17 15.52
C GLU A 301 -39.23 -5.85 15.01
N GLU A 302 -39.79 -4.71 15.43
CA GLU A 302 -41.15 -4.27 15.09
C GLU A 302 -41.32 -4.03 13.57
N LEU A 303 -40.36 -3.37 12.94
CA LEU A 303 -40.31 -3.18 11.48
C LEU A 303 -40.14 -4.50 10.70
N ALA A 304 -39.43 -5.47 11.27
CA ALA A 304 -39.32 -6.79 10.66
C ALA A 304 -40.65 -7.58 10.76
N PHE A 305 -41.48 -7.27 11.76
CA PHE A 305 -42.79 -7.87 12.04
C PHE A 305 -43.97 -7.16 11.35
N SER A 306 -43.86 -5.88 11.01
CA SER A 306 -44.98 -5.06 10.49
C SER A 306 -45.47 -5.37 9.06
N GLY A 307 -44.93 -6.41 8.40
CA GLY A 307 -45.67 -7.12 7.36
C GLY A 307 -45.50 -6.68 5.90
N PHE A 308 -44.30 -6.29 5.47
CA PHE A 308 -44.07 -6.01 4.03
C PHE A 308 -43.88 -7.26 3.15
N TYR A 309 -43.44 -8.36 3.76
CA TYR A 309 -43.45 -9.75 3.26
C TYR A 309 -43.66 -10.72 4.43
N MET A 310 -44.26 -11.90 4.20
CA MET A 310 -44.49 -12.94 5.22
C MET A 310 -43.19 -13.58 5.78
N ASP A 311 -42.04 -13.33 5.16
CA ASP A 311 -40.75 -13.88 5.59
C ASP A 311 -39.95 -12.87 6.44
N ARG A 312 -39.92 -13.11 7.76
CA ARG A 312 -39.16 -12.32 8.74
C ARG A 312 -37.66 -12.28 8.45
N LYS A 313 -37.07 -13.35 7.90
CA LYS A 313 -35.64 -13.39 7.53
C LYS A 313 -35.38 -12.51 6.31
N LYS A 314 -36.29 -12.49 5.34
CA LYS A 314 -36.25 -11.61 4.16
C LYS A 314 -36.30 -10.13 4.58
N ASN A 315 -37.24 -9.76 5.44
CA ASN A 315 -37.39 -8.37 5.92
C ASN A 315 -36.13 -7.90 6.67
N LYS A 316 -35.58 -8.71 7.59
CA LYS A 316 -34.34 -8.38 8.30
C LYS A 316 -33.14 -8.21 7.35
N SER A 317 -33.06 -9.02 6.30
CA SER A 317 -31.98 -8.93 5.32
C SER A 317 -32.05 -7.65 4.48
N MET A 318 -33.25 -7.23 4.08
CA MET A 318 -33.45 -6.01 3.29
C MET A 318 -33.30 -4.73 4.14
N LEU A 319 -33.74 -4.73 5.39
CA LEU A 319 -33.50 -3.62 6.33
C LEU A 319 -32.01 -3.41 6.60
N LYS A 320 -31.25 -4.49 6.78
CA LYS A 320 -29.78 -4.40 6.92
C LYS A 320 -29.11 -3.75 5.71
N LYS A 321 -29.59 -4.07 4.50
CA LYS A 321 -29.11 -3.45 3.26
C LYS A 321 -29.34 -1.93 3.25
N MET A 322 -30.50 -1.47 3.70
CA MET A 322 -30.81 -0.03 3.81
C MET A 322 -30.00 0.68 4.91
N ILE A 323 -29.64 -0.02 5.99
CA ILE A 323 -28.76 0.54 7.03
C ILE A 323 -27.32 0.71 6.50
N GLN A 324 -26.83 -0.27 5.75
CA GLN A 324 -25.47 -0.26 5.21
C GLN A 324 -25.29 0.72 4.04
N SER A 325 -26.31 0.94 3.22
CA SER A 325 -26.31 2.00 2.20
C SER A 325 -26.43 3.41 2.80
N GLY A 326 -26.64 3.51 4.12
CA GLY A 326 -26.82 4.78 4.81
C GLY A 326 -28.20 5.39 4.64
N ASP A 327 -29.19 4.67 4.10
CA ASP A 327 -30.58 5.14 4.00
C ASP A 327 -31.30 5.12 5.36
N LEU A 328 -30.90 4.19 6.24
CA LEU A 328 -31.39 4.05 7.60
C LEU A 328 -30.24 4.13 8.61
N LYS A 329 -30.49 4.70 9.79
CA LYS A 329 -29.55 4.76 10.92
C LYS A 329 -30.12 4.02 12.12
N ILE A 330 -29.25 3.39 12.89
CA ILE A 330 -29.60 2.76 14.16
C ILE A 330 -29.22 3.70 15.31
N GLU A 331 -30.17 4.01 16.18
CA GLU A 331 -29.95 4.72 17.44
C GLU A 331 -30.46 3.85 18.59
N GLY A 332 -29.54 3.16 19.28
CA GLY A 332 -29.91 2.17 20.30
C GLY A 332 -30.60 0.95 19.68
N ASP A 333 -31.84 0.66 20.08
CA ASP A 333 -32.70 -0.38 19.53
C ASP A 333 -33.64 0.13 18.41
N LYS A 334 -33.54 1.42 18.06
CA LYS A 334 -34.45 2.12 17.14
C LYS A 334 -33.83 2.36 15.77
N ILE A 335 -34.69 2.48 14.76
CA ILE A 335 -34.30 2.84 13.40
C ILE A 335 -34.85 4.23 13.05
N LYS A 336 -34.03 5.05 12.40
CA LYS A 336 -34.43 6.33 11.79
C LYS A 336 -34.03 6.35 10.31
N LYS A 337 -34.72 7.18 9.51
CA LYS A 337 -34.27 7.51 8.16
C LYS A 337 -33.06 8.44 8.25
N ALA A 338 -32.09 8.27 7.37
CA ALA A 338 -30.90 9.12 7.40
C ALA A 338 -31.15 10.56 6.92
N ASN A 339 -32.21 10.77 6.11
CA ASN A 339 -32.59 12.04 5.50
C ASN A 339 -33.98 12.54 5.95
N GLY A 340 -34.41 12.23 7.18
CA GLY A 340 -35.71 12.65 7.73
C GLY A 340 -35.60 13.15 9.16
#